data_AF-A0A2E6MPB0-F1
#
_entry.id   AF-A0A2E6MPB0-F1
#
_cell.length_a   1.000
_cell.length_b   1.000
_cell.length_c   1.000
_cell.angle_alpha   90.00
_cell.angle_beta   90.00
_cell.angle_gamma   90.00
#
_symmetry.space_group_name_H-M   'P 1'
#
loop_
_entity.id
_entity.type
_entity.pdbx_description
1 polymer ?
#
loop_
_entity_poly.entity_id
_entity_poly.type
_entity_poly.pdbx_seq_one_letter_code
_entity_poly.pdbx_strand_id
1 'polypeptide(L)'
;MVLVSNLAGANTEFKQVYTRNIKLHRGIDNTILFEIKNADQKPLSILNTYTPKFTMFDENNTQVLFKTGTVKETSTPLYKGQFTVDITENELANLKDQYLKYNVFLVKTDGSNVLTYSDSQFGMSGTIELHSEAFPGPKDSYTVQTFTETSTDNFTSETINAEPALNGNVALHTAAVYGTDFIGDFIVQGTLANQVTGTTNWFDVDTVTFTGSETEPKPINFNGVFNYLRFKYSKTSGTIDKVLVRN
;
A
#
# COMPACT_ATOMS: atom_id res chain seq x y z
N MET A 1 -23.66 -5.71 1.15
CA MET A 1 -23.49 -7.17 0.95
C MET A 1 -24.27 -7.91 2.02
N VAL A 2 -24.85 -9.07 1.71
CA VAL A 2 -25.63 -9.86 2.67
C VAL A 2 -24.74 -10.92 3.30
N LEU A 3 -24.79 -11.04 4.62
CA LEU A 3 -24.17 -12.10 5.40
C LEU A 3 -25.25 -12.96 6.05
N VAL A 4 -25.06 -14.27 6.09
CA VAL A 4 -26.00 -15.18 6.73
C VAL A 4 -25.44 -15.62 8.08
N SER A 5 -26.22 -15.46 9.15
CA SER A 5 -25.84 -15.98 10.47
C SER A 5 -26.58 -17.29 10.76
N ASN A 6 -25.84 -18.33 11.13
CA ASN A 6 -26.40 -19.62 11.53
C ASN A 6 -26.56 -19.69 13.05
N LEU A 7 -27.71 -19.25 13.56
CA LEU A 7 -28.14 -19.61 14.90
C LEU A 7 -28.89 -20.94 14.82
N ALA A 8 -28.27 -22.03 15.30
CA ALA A 8 -28.88 -23.34 15.54
C ALA A 8 -29.20 -24.26 14.33
N GLY A 9 -28.37 -24.27 13.27
CA GLY A 9 -28.28 -25.41 12.35
C GLY A 9 -29.45 -25.57 11.36
N ALA A 10 -30.14 -24.48 11.01
CA ALA A 10 -31.26 -24.53 10.07
C ALA A 10 -30.79 -24.76 8.61
N ASN A 11 -31.51 -25.62 7.88
CA ASN A 11 -31.34 -25.79 6.43
C ASN A 11 -31.90 -24.56 5.70
N THR A 12 -31.10 -23.90 4.86
CA THR A 12 -31.53 -22.77 4.04
C THR A 12 -32.26 -23.26 2.78
N GLU A 13 -33.51 -22.83 2.56
CA GLU A 13 -34.25 -23.09 1.31
C GLU A 13 -33.83 -22.12 0.18
N PHE A 14 -33.33 -20.94 0.53
CA PHE A 14 -32.91 -19.92 -0.43
C PHE A 14 -31.51 -20.21 -0.99
N LYS A 15 -31.37 -20.24 -2.32
CA LYS A 15 -30.10 -20.36 -3.04
C LYS A 15 -29.82 -19.10 -3.85
N GLN A 16 -28.87 -18.30 -3.40
CA GLN A 16 -28.41 -17.12 -4.13
C GLN A 16 -27.67 -17.54 -5.41
N VAL A 17 -28.10 -17.07 -6.59
CA VAL A 17 -27.54 -17.49 -7.88
C VAL A 17 -26.22 -16.76 -8.21
N TYR A 18 -26.04 -15.53 -7.71
CA TYR A 18 -24.82 -14.75 -7.95
C TYR A 18 -24.46 -13.88 -6.75
N THR A 19 -23.20 -13.89 -6.37
CA THR A 19 -22.62 -12.98 -5.36
C THR A 19 -21.55 -12.15 -6.06
N ARG A 20 -21.71 -10.82 -6.08
CA ARG A 20 -20.69 -9.93 -6.64
C ARG A 20 -19.53 -9.81 -5.65
N ASN A 21 -18.31 -9.86 -6.16
CA ASN A 21 -17.13 -9.52 -5.38
C ASN A 21 -17.19 -8.04 -4.98
N ILE A 22 -16.69 -7.74 -3.78
CA ILE A 22 -16.51 -6.36 -3.34
C ILE A 22 -15.30 -5.80 -4.10
N LYS A 23 -15.39 -4.58 -4.61
CA LYS A 23 -14.24 -3.87 -5.18
C LYS A 23 -13.80 -2.78 -4.22
N LEU A 24 -12.52 -2.77 -3.88
CA LEU A 24 -11.89 -1.71 -3.12
C LEU A 24 -10.89 -0.97 -4.00
N HIS A 25 -10.81 0.34 -3.79
CA HIS A 25 -9.88 1.21 -4.48
C HIS A 25 -8.74 1.58 -3.54
N ARG A 26 -7.52 1.24 -3.93
CA ARG A 26 -6.31 1.76 -3.27
C ARG A 26 -6.18 3.25 -3.58
N GLY A 27 -5.65 4.05 -2.65
CA GLY A 27 -5.51 5.51 -2.82
C GLY A 27 -6.71 6.34 -2.35
N ILE A 28 -7.72 5.72 -1.73
CA ILE A 28 -8.86 6.43 -1.13
C ILE A 28 -9.45 5.62 0.04
N ASP A 29 -10.17 6.30 0.93
CA ASP A 29 -10.97 5.65 1.97
C ASP A 29 -12.16 4.89 1.34
N ASN A 30 -12.36 3.64 1.78
CA ASN A 30 -13.44 2.78 1.33
C ASN A 30 -14.38 2.44 2.48
N THR A 31 -15.70 2.57 2.26
CA THR A 31 -16.72 2.14 3.21
C THR A 31 -17.51 0.96 2.65
N ILE A 32 -17.49 -0.18 3.34
CA ILE A 32 -18.26 -1.37 2.98
C ILE A 32 -19.49 -1.47 3.88
N LEU A 33 -20.68 -1.59 3.29
CA LEU A 33 -21.91 -1.86 4.02
C LEU A 33 -22.25 -3.36 4.00
N PHE A 34 -22.45 -3.93 5.18
CA PHE A 34 -22.93 -5.29 5.37
C PHE A 34 -24.33 -5.29 5.99
N GLU A 35 -25.11 -6.31 5.65
CA GLU A 35 -26.43 -6.59 6.23
C GLU A 35 -26.47 -8.06 6.67
N ILE A 36 -26.84 -8.30 7.93
CA ILE A 36 -26.94 -9.65 8.50
C ILE A 36 -28.39 -10.13 8.41
N LYS A 37 -28.55 -11.32 7.82
CA LYS A 37 -29.83 -11.99 7.68
C LYS A 37 -29.80 -13.38 8.30
N ASN A 38 -30.96 -13.87 8.69
CA ASN A 38 -31.14 -15.28 9.07
C ASN A 38 -31.28 -16.17 7.81
N ALA A 39 -31.44 -17.47 8.01
CA ALA A 39 -31.64 -18.46 6.95
C ALA A 39 -32.83 -18.13 6.02
N ASP A 40 -33.86 -17.46 6.54
CA ASP A 40 -35.07 -17.08 5.80
C ASP A 40 -34.95 -15.70 5.11
N GLN A 41 -33.72 -15.17 4.95
CA GLN A 41 -33.46 -13.85 4.36
C GLN A 41 -34.15 -12.68 5.09
N LYS A 42 -34.47 -12.85 6.38
CA LYS A 42 -34.99 -11.76 7.23
C LYS A 42 -33.85 -11.07 7.96
N PRO A 43 -33.82 -9.72 8.01
CA PRO A 43 -32.81 -8.98 8.75
C PRO A 43 -32.79 -9.37 10.23
N LEU A 44 -31.61 -9.76 10.71
CA LEU A 44 -31.37 -10.08 12.11
C LEU A 44 -30.91 -8.81 12.84
N SER A 45 -31.55 -8.51 13.97
CA SER A 45 -31.15 -7.37 14.82
C SER A 45 -29.75 -7.61 15.36
N ILE A 46 -28.87 -6.61 15.22
CA ILE A 46 -27.51 -6.64 15.81
C ILE A 46 -27.29 -5.57 16.87
N LEU A 47 -28.19 -4.59 16.94
CA LEU A 47 -28.15 -3.50 17.91
C LEU A 47 -27.98 -4.00 19.36
N ASN A 48 -26.99 -3.44 20.07
CA ASN A 48 -26.68 -3.69 21.48
C ASN A 48 -26.45 -5.16 21.89
N THR A 49 -26.41 -6.08 20.93
CA THR A 49 -26.31 -7.53 21.19
C THR A 49 -25.05 -8.10 20.56
N TYR A 50 -24.65 -7.57 19.40
CA TYR A 50 -23.55 -8.08 18.61
C TYR A 50 -22.61 -6.96 18.19
N THR A 51 -21.30 -7.21 18.29
CA THR A 51 -20.25 -6.38 17.72
C THR A 51 -19.68 -7.08 16.48
N PRO A 52 -19.86 -6.52 15.28
CA PRO A 52 -19.31 -7.11 14.06
C PRO A 52 -17.79 -6.94 14.01
N LYS A 53 -17.09 -8.03 13.66
CA LYS A 53 -15.65 -8.06 13.42
C LYS A 53 -15.39 -8.47 11.99
N PHE A 54 -14.57 -7.70 11.30
CA PHE A 54 -14.17 -7.92 9.92
C PHE A 54 -12.68 -8.25 9.89
N THR A 55 -12.32 -9.32 9.18
CA THR A 55 -10.93 -9.70 8.95
C THR A 55 -10.69 -9.92 7.47
N MET A 56 -9.50 -9.56 7.00
CA MET A 56 -9.08 -9.68 5.61
C MET A 56 -7.71 -10.33 5.51
N PHE A 57 -7.54 -11.17 4.49
CA PHE A 57 -6.35 -11.96 4.23
C PHE A 57 -5.85 -11.73 2.81
N ASP A 58 -4.53 -11.73 2.64
CA ASP A 58 -3.88 -11.66 1.33
C ASP A 58 -3.92 -13.01 0.56
N GLU A 59 -3.33 -13.02 -0.63
CA GLU A 59 -3.17 -14.22 -1.45
C GLU A 59 -2.37 -15.36 -0.76
N ASN A 60 -1.53 -15.03 0.22
CA ASN A 60 -0.73 -15.97 1.01
C ASN A 60 -1.48 -16.46 2.27
N ASN A 61 -2.74 -16.03 2.45
CA ASN A 61 -3.56 -16.27 3.64
C ASN A 61 -2.99 -15.64 4.94
N THR A 62 -2.19 -14.58 4.80
CA THR A 62 -1.75 -13.76 5.92
C THR A 62 -2.82 -12.72 6.24
N GLN A 63 -3.15 -12.52 7.52
CA GLN A 63 -4.09 -11.48 7.91
C GLN A 63 -3.48 -10.10 7.66
N VAL A 64 -4.13 -9.29 6.85
CA VAL A 64 -3.68 -7.93 6.50
C VAL A 64 -4.51 -6.84 7.16
N LEU A 65 -5.75 -7.15 7.58
CA LEU A 65 -6.62 -6.17 8.25
C LEU A 65 -7.54 -6.85 9.27
N PHE A 66 -7.76 -6.19 10.40
CA PHE A 66 -8.74 -6.58 11.40
C PHE A 66 -9.47 -5.33 11.92
N LYS A 67 -10.78 -5.25 11.71
CA LYS A 67 -11.61 -4.08 12.00
C LYS A 67 -12.83 -4.44 12.83
N THR A 68 -13.28 -3.49 13.64
CA THR A 68 -14.60 -3.53 14.26
C THR A 68 -15.55 -2.72 13.39
N GLY A 69 -16.68 -3.31 13.01
CA GLY A 69 -17.69 -2.61 12.22
C GLY A 69 -18.52 -1.65 13.07
N THR A 70 -19.01 -0.60 12.44
CA THR A 70 -19.89 0.41 13.05
C THR A 70 -21.33 0.04 12.78
N VAL A 71 -22.09 -0.32 13.82
CA VAL A 71 -23.51 -0.66 13.70
C VAL A 71 -24.31 0.58 13.26
N LYS A 72 -25.09 0.44 12.18
CA LYS A 72 -26.00 1.49 11.68
C LYS A 72 -27.42 1.35 12.18
N GLU A 73 -27.79 0.18 12.69
CA GLU A 73 -29.11 -0.09 13.25
C GLU A 73 -29.45 0.88 14.38
N THR A 74 -30.66 1.43 14.39
CA THR A 74 -31.14 2.37 15.42
C THR A 74 -32.28 1.80 16.25
N SER A 75 -32.52 2.37 17.43
CA SER A 75 -33.59 1.95 18.35
C SER A 75 -35.01 2.15 17.79
N THR A 76 -35.19 3.13 16.90
CA THR A 76 -36.32 3.16 15.96
C THR A 76 -35.90 2.29 14.78
N PRO A 77 -36.56 1.15 14.48
CA PRO A 77 -35.99 0.08 13.65
C PRO A 77 -35.73 0.51 12.19
N LEU A 78 -34.60 1.15 11.98
CA LEU A 78 -34.02 1.55 10.71
C LEU A 78 -32.67 0.83 10.57
N TYR A 79 -32.31 0.46 9.34
CA TYR A 79 -31.06 -0.22 9.03
C TYR A 79 -30.84 -1.51 9.86
N LYS A 80 -31.92 -2.23 10.17
CA LYS A 80 -31.88 -3.45 10.97
C LYS A 80 -30.86 -4.44 10.41
N GLY A 81 -29.95 -4.92 11.26
CA GLY A 81 -28.90 -5.86 10.87
C GLY A 81 -27.77 -5.25 10.03
N GLN A 82 -27.72 -3.93 9.85
CA GLN A 82 -26.69 -3.29 9.02
C GLN A 82 -25.55 -2.69 9.84
N PHE A 83 -24.33 -2.83 9.31
CA PHE A 83 -23.13 -2.20 9.84
C PHE A 83 -22.17 -1.82 8.71
N THR A 84 -21.30 -0.85 8.96
CA THR A 84 -20.24 -0.46 8.02
C THR A 84 -18.87 -0.88 8.52
N VAL A 85 -17.96 -1.08 7.57
CA VAL A 85 -16.52 -1.20 7.82
C VAL A 85 -15.83 -0.14 6.99
N ASP A 86 -15.17 0.78 7.67
CA ASP A 86 -14.40 1.84 7.04
C ASP A 86 -12.93 1.40 6.98
N ILE A 87 -12.38 1.35 5.78
CA ILE A 87 -11.00 0.96 5.48
C ILE A 87 -10.31 2.20 4.92
N THR A 88 -9.26 2.66 5.59
CA THR A 88 -8.60 3.89 5.19
C THR A 88 -7.60 3.65 4.06
N GLU A 89 -7.25 4.71 3.33
CA GLU A 89 -6.21 4.65 2.30
C GLU A 89 -4.90 4.03 2.82
N ASN A 90 -4.44 4.46 4.00
CA ASN A 90 -3.18 4.02 4.58
C ASN A 90 -3.16 2.51 4.89
N GLU A 91 -4.31 1.93 5.25
CA GLU A 91 -4.43 0.49 5.52
C GLU A 91 -4.29 -0.36 4.25
N LEU A 92 -4.54 0.23 3.08
CA LEU A 92 -4.39 -0.42 1.77
C LEU A 92 -3.08 -0.05 1.06
N ALA A 93 -2.33 0.93 1.55
CA ALA A 93 -1.17 1.51 0.86
C ALA A 93 -0.10 0.47 0.50
N ASN A 94 0.18 -0.47 1.43
CA ASN A 94 1.21 -1.49 1.26
C ASN A 94 0.69 -2.78 0.59
N LEU A 95 -0.57 -2.82 0.16
CA LEU A 95 -1.14 -3.96 -0.53
C LEU A 95 -1.05 -3.76 -2.05
N LYS A 96 -0.59 -4.80 -2.75
CA LYS A 96 -0.66 -4.86 -4.21
C LYS A 96 -2.07 -5.18 -4.70
N ASP A 97 -2.35 -4.87 -5.96
CA ASP A 97 -3.59 -5.26 -6.63
C ASP A 97 -3.69 -6.79 -6.66
N GLN A 98 -4.75 -7.32 -6.06
CA GLN A 98 -4.93 -8.76 -5.84
C GLN A 98 -6.37 -9.09 -5.44
N TYR A 99 -6.67 -10.39 -5.37
CA TYR A 99 -7.89 -10.91 -4.77
C TYR A 99 -7.65 -11.23 -3.28
N LEU A 100 -8.30 -10.46 -2.41
CA LEU A 100 -8.26 -10.63 -0.97
C LEU A 100 -9.43 -11.52 -0.52
N LYS A 101 -9.22 -12.29 0.54
CA LYS A 101 -10.30 -13.03 1.21
C LYS A 101 -10.73 -12.26 2.44
N TYR A 102 -12.03 -12.18 2.70
CA TYR A 102 -12.51 -11.61 3.96
C TYR A 102 -13.48 -12.55 4.67
N ASN A 103 -13.54 -12.40 5.99
CA ASN A 103 -14.53 -13.04 6.83
C ASN A 103 -15.12 -12.01 7.80
N VAL A 104 -16.39 -12.23 8.13
CA VAL A 104 -17.07 -11.48 9.19
C VAL A 104 -17.56 -12.47 10.24
N PHE A 105 -17.40 -12.11 11.49
CA PHE A 105 -18.03 -12.79 12.61
C PHE A 105 -18.60 -11.78 13.59
N LEU A 106 -19.54 -12.21 14.41
CA LEU A 106 -20.16 -11.38 15.43
C LEU A 106 -19.64 -11.79 16.81
N VAL A 107 -19.38 -10.82 17.67
CA VAL A 107 -19.08 -11.06 19.08
C VAL A 107 -20.28 -10.63 19.89
N LYS A 108 -20.85 -11.54 20.69
CA LYS A 108 -21.95 -11.23 21.61
C LYS A 108 -21.47 -10.38 22.78
N THR A 109 -22.40 -9.75 23.50
CA THR A 109 -22.12 -9.04 24.75
C THR A 109 -21.50 -9.92 25.84
N ASP A 110 -21.73 -11.24 25.80
CA ASP A 110 -21.11 -12.21 26.69
C ASP A 110 -19.68 -12.63 26.27
N GLY A 111 -19.17 -12.09 25.16
CA GLY A 111 -17.85 -12.38 24.61
C GLY A 111 -17.80 -13.60 23.69
N SER A 112 -18.90 -14.33 23.50
CA SER A 112 -18.93 -15.49 22.59
C SER A 112 -18.98 -15.10 21.12
N ASN A 113 -18.29 -15.87 20.28
CA ASN A 113 -18.25 -15.65 18.83
C ASN A 113 -19.39 -16.37 18.13
N VAL A 114 -20.04 -15.69 17.18
CA VAL A 114 -21.04 -16.25 16.28
C VAL A 114 -20.53 -16.14 14.86
N LEU A 115 -20.44 -17.29 14.19
CA LEU A 115 -20.02 -17.38 12.80
C LEU A 115 -21.07 -16.75 11.88
N THR A 116 -20.58 -16.01 10.88
CA THR A 116 -21.39 -15.60 9.74
C THR A 116 -20.78 -16.15 8.46
N TYR A 117 -21.60 -16.27 7.43
CA TYR A 117 -21.24 -16.79 6.13
C TYR A 117 -21.39 -15.70 5.07
N SER A 118 -20.54 -15.77 4.05
CA SER A 118 -20.49 -14.77 2.97
C SER A 118 -21.67 -14.87 2.00
N ASP A 119 -22.41 -15.98 2.01
CA ASP A 119 -23.59 -16.22 1.17
C ASP A 119 -24.59 -17.21 1.81
N SER A 120 -25.70 -17.44 1.11
CA SER A 120 -26.75 -18.40 1.51
C SER A 120 -26.38 -19.87 1.41
N GLN A 121 -25.24 -20.17 0.78
CA GLN A 121 -24.67 -21.51 0.61
C GLN A 121 -23.62 -21.82 1.67
N PHE A 122 -23.50 -20.97 2.69
CA PHE A 122 -22.55 -21.10 3.78
C PHE A 122 -21.09 -20.97 3.31
N GLY A 123 -20.83 -20.10 2.32
CA GLY A 123 -19.48 -19.68 1.96
C GLY A 123 -18.69 -19.22 3.19
N MET A 124 -17.51 -19.82 3.39
CA MET A 124 -16.67 -19.56 4.58
C MET A 124 -15.97 -18.21 4.54
N SER A 125 -15.76 -17.67 3.34
CA SER A 125 -15.10 -16.39 3.08
C SER A 125 -15.70 -15.75 1.84
N GLY A 126 -15.73 -14.42 1.80
CA GLY A 126 -16.01 -13.69 0.57
C GLY A 126 -14.72 -13.18 -0.10
N THR A 127 -14.85 -12.69 -1.32
CA THR A 127 -13.74 -12.16 -2.12
C THR A 127 -13.85 -10.65 -2.28
N ILE A 128 -12.73 -9.97 -2.05
CA ILE A 128 -12.51 -8.55 -2.35
C ILE A 128 -11.50 -8.46 -3.49
N GLU A 129 -11.78 -7.62 -4.47
CA GLU A 129 -10.85 -7.23 -5.52
C GLU A 129 -10.25 -5.87 -5.13
N LEU A 130 -8.95 -5.82 -4.87
CA LEU A 130 -8.24 -4.57 -4.63
C LEU A 130 -7.62 -4.08 -5.94
N HIS A 131 -7.97 -2.85 -6.32
CA HIS A 131 -7.51 -2.21 -7.57
C HIS A 131 -6.93 -0.82 -7.30
N SER A 132 -5.86 -0.47 -8.00
CA SER A 132 -5.26 0.88 -8.02
C SER A 132 -5.62 1.70 -9.25
N GLU A 133 -6.32 1.11 -10.23
CA GLU A 133 -6.61 1.74 -11.52
C GLU A 133 -7.33 3.09 -11.40
N ALA A 134 -8.25 3.22 -10.45
CA ALA A 134 -9.03 4.45 -10.26
C ALA A 134 -8.22 5.60 -9.62
N PHE A 135 -7.22 5.27 -8.80
CA PHE A 135 -6.36 6.21 -8.09
C PHE A 135 -4.93 5.66 -8.11
N PRO A 136 -4.20 5.80 -9.23
CA PRO A 136 -2.83 5.32 -9.31
C PRO A 136 -1.97 6.06 -8.28
N GLY A 137 -1.26 5.29 -7.46
CA GLY A 137 -0.35 5.84 -6.45
C GLY A 137 0.85 6.55 -7.08
N PRO A 138 1.62 7.31 -6.26
CA PRO A 138 2.86 7.93 -6.73
C PRO A 138 3.82 6.85 -7.26
N LYS A 139 4.49 7.15 -8.37
CA LYS A 139 5.48 6.25 -8.99
C LYS A 139 6.51 5.80 -7.96
N ASP A 140 6.82 4.52 -7.89
CA ASP A 140 7.84 4.02 -6.97
C ASP A 140 9.20 4.70 -7.19
N SER A 141 9.93 4.95 -6.10
CA SER A 141 11.30 5.47 -6.19
C SER A 141 12.22 4.40 -6.78
N TYR A 142 13.07 4.80 -7.73
CA TYR A 142 14.14 3.93 -8.20
C TYR A 142 15.18 3.77 -7.10
N THR A 143 15.54 2.52 -6.79
CA THR A 143 16.50 2.20 -5.73
C THR A 143 17.85 1.91 -6.35
N VAL A 144 18.81 2.79 -6.09
CA VAL A 144 20.22 2.59 -6.43
C VAL A 144 20.93 1.88 -5.30
N GLN A 145 21.60 0.78 -5.62
CA GLN A 145 22.42 0.03 -4.66
C GLN A 145 23.79 -0.36 -5.23
N THR A 146 23.99 -0.25 -6.55
CA THR A 146 25.21 -0.77 -7.18
C THR A 146 26.21 0.34 -7.39
N PHE A 147 27.20 0.41 -6.51
CA PHE A 147 28.30 1.37 -6.62
C PHE A 147 29.59 0.65 -7.03
N THR A 148 30.18 1.10 -8.15
CA THR A 148 31.45 0.56 -8.66
C THR A 148 32.58 1.53 -8.33
N GLU A 149 33.67 1.00 -7.78
CA GLU A 149 34.87 1.79 -7.53
C GLU A 149 35.56 2.12 -8.86
N THR A 150 35.80 3.40 -9.10
CA THR A 150 36.40 3.92 -10.35
C THR A 150 37.83 4.39 -10.15
N SER A 151 38.15 4.83 -8.94
CA SER A 151 39.49 5.06 -8.43
C SER A 151 39.44 4.87 -6.91
N THR A 152 40.61 4.79 -6.26
CA THR A 152 40.69 4.62 -4.80
C THR A 152 39.71 5.55 -4.08
N ASP A 153 38.82 4.94 -3.32
CA ASP A 153 37.80 5.60 -2.50
C ASP A 153 36.77 6.46 -3.26
N ASN A 154 36.68 6.32 -4.59
CA ASN A 154 35.71 7.01 -5.44
C ASN A 154 34.82 6.02 -6.17
N PHE A 155 33.52 6.20 -6.01
CA PHE A 155 32.51 5.26 -6.49
C PHE A 155 31.51 5.96 -7.38
N THR A 156 31.01 5.25 -8.40
CA THR A 156 29.92 5.70 -9.25
C THR A 156 28.83 4.65 -9.31
N SER A 157 27.58 5.08 -9.28
CA SER A 157 26.42 4.20 -9.38
C SER A 157 26.19 3.69 -10.79
N GLU A 158 25.25 2.75 -10.92
CA GLU A 158 24.56 2.54 -12.20
C GLU A 158 23.89 3.81 -12.72
N THR A 159 23.53 3.79 -14.01
CA THR A 159 22.83 4.89 -14.66
C THR A 159 21.33 4.74 -14.53
N ILE A 160 20.66 5.86 -14.28
CA ILE A 160 19.23 5.95 -14.05
C ILE A 160 18.62 6.76 -15.19
N ASN A 161 17.54 6.28 -15.79
CA ASN A 161 16.78 7.08 -16.75
C ASN A 161 16.01 8.16 -15.99
N ALA A 162 16.26 9.42 -16.33
CA ALA A 162 15.64 10.56 -15.66
C ALA A 162 14.28 10.93 -16.28
N GLU A 163 13.85 10.24 -17.34
CA GLU A 163 12.54 10.39 -17.98
C GLU A 163 12.18 11.85 -18.29
N PRO A 164 13.00 12.54 -19.12
CA PRO A 164 12.89 13.97 -19.39
C PRO A 164 11.51 14.38 -19.91
N ALA A 165 10.84 13.48 -20.65
CA ALA A 165 9.52 13.72 -21.22
C ALA A 165 8.41 13.89 -20.17
N LEU A 166 8.58 13.32 -18.97
CA LEU A 166 7.59 13.42 -17.88
C LEU A 166 7.84 14.63 -16.98
N ASN A 167 9.06 15.16 -16.96
CA ASN A 167 9.49 16.17 -15.99
C ASN A 167 9.00 17.60 -16.28
N GLY A 168 8.39 17.84 -17.45
CA GLY A 168 7.68 19.09 -17.77
C GLY A 168 8.48 20.35 -17.47
N ASN A 169 7.81 21.37 -16.89
CA ASN A 169 8.40 22.70 -16.68
C ASN A 169 9.02 22.92 -15.28
N VAL A 170 8.73 22.04 -14.31
CA VAL A 170 9.26 22.13 -12.94
C VAL A 170 10.51 21.25 -12.79
N ALA A 171 10.50 20.06 -13.41
CA ALA A 171 11.59 19.11 -13.48
C ALA A 171 12.31 18.87 -12.14
N LEU A 172 11.52 18.72 -11.06
CA LEU A 172 12.03 18.45 -9.72
C LEU A 172 12.38 16.97 -9.59
N HIS A 173 13.57 16.70 -9.04
CA HIS A 173 14.00 15.38 -8.64
C HIS A 173 14.29 15.38 -7.15
N THR A 174 13.94 14.29 -6.49
CA THR A 174 14.23 14.07 -5.07
C THR A 174 15.04 12.78 -4.93
N ALA A 175 16.15 12.86 -4.23
CA ALA A 175 16.94 11.70 -3.81
C ALA A 175 17.02 11.64 -2.28
N ALA A 176 16.94 10.43 -1.72
CA ALA A 176 17.21 10.17 -0.31
C ALA A 176 18.37 9.20 -0.20
N VAL A 177 19.46 9.64 0.42
CA VAL A 177 20.71 8.89 0.52
C VAL A 177 20.81 8.24 1.89
N TYR A 178 20.99 6.92 1.89
CA TYR A 178 21.17 6.11 3.09
C TYR A 178 22.64 5.69 3.16
N GLY A 179 23.27 5.94 4.28
CA GLY A 179 24.64 5.50 4.54
C GLY A 179 24.84 5.14 6.01
N THR A 180 25.89 4.37 6.26
CA THR A 180 26.30 3.93 7.60
C THR A 180 27.69 4.49 7.88
N ASP A 181 27.80 5.36 8.89
CA ASP A 181 29.04 6.04 9.31
C ASP A 181 29.81 6.71 8.15
N PHE A 182 29.07 7.10 7.10
CA PHE A 182 29.65 7.62 5.88
C PHE A 182 30.16 9.04 6.07
N ILE A 183 31.45 9.24 5.80
CA ILE A 183 32.10 10.55 5.79
C ILE A 183 32.67 10.76 4.40
N GLY A 184 32.29 11.85 3.75
CA GLY A 184 32.72 12.15 2.39
C GLY A 184 31.71 12.97 1.60
N ASP A 185 32.01 13.19 0.33
CA ASP A 185 31.14 13.95 -0.56
C ASP A 185 30.32 13.01 -1.43
N PHE A 186 29.02 13.28 -1.51
CA PHE A 186 28.08 12.64 -2.40
C PHE A 186 27.63 13.65 -3.46
N ILE A 187 27.71 13.27 -4.73
CA ILE A 187 27.52 14.15 -5.87
C ILE A 187 26.44 13.56 -6.77
N VAL A 188 25.42 14.37 -7.04
CA VAL A 188 24.41 14.07 -8.06
C VAL A 188 24.96 14.52 -9.41
N GLN A 189 25.00 13.61 -10.38
CA GLN A 189 25.45 13.92 -11.73
C GLN A 189 24.33 13.72 -12.75
N GLY A 190 24.20 14.68 -13.65
CA GLY A 190 23.24 14.66 -14.75
C GLY A 190 23.92 14.61 -16.12
N THR A 191 23.18 14.15 -17.13
CA THR A 191 23.59 14.28 -18.53
C THR A 191 22.39 14.52 -19.45
N LEU A 192 22.63 15.27 -20.52
CA LEU A 192 21.70 15.51 -21.63
C LEU A 192 22.00 14.60 -22.83
N ALA A 193 22.95 13.66 -22.70
CA ALA A 193 23.27 12.73 -23.76
C ALA A 193 22.06 11.83 -24.07
N ASN A 194 21.81 11.56 -25.35
CA ASN A 194 20.67 10.73 -25.76
C ASN A 194 20.87 9.24 -25.43
N GLN A 195 22.10 8.81 -25.20
CA GLN A 195 22.50 7.46 -24.81
C GLN A 195 23.75 7.56 -23.93
N VAL A 196 23.92 6.59 -23.02
CA VAL A 196 25.08 6.52 -22.12
C VAL A 196 26.10 5.56 -22.71
N THR A 197 27.32 6.07 -22.88
CA THR A 197 28.50 5.38 -23.41
C THR A 197 29.69 5.63 -22.48
N GLY A 198 30.81 4.92 -22.69
CA GLY A 198 32.03 5.12 -21.91
C GLY A 198 32.66 6.52 -22.01
N THR A 199 32.22 7.35 -22.97
CA THR A 199 32.70 8.73 -23.19
C THR A 199 31.63 9.78 -22.88
N THR A 200 30.54 9.39 -22.23
CA THR A 200 29.46 10.33 -21.88
C THR A 200 29.96 11.37 -20.89
N ASN A 201 29.70 12.64 -21.21
CA ASN A 201 29.98 13.74 -20.30
C ASN A 201 28.87 13.86 -19.25
N TRP A 202 29.29 13.98 -18.01
CA TRP A 202 28.44 14.16 -16.84
C TRP A 202 28.81 15.47 -16.17
N PHE A 203 27.82 16.21 -15.70
CA PHE A 203 28.01 17.43 -14.93
C PHE A 203 27.48 17.25 -13.52
N ASP A 204 28.14 17.90 -12.56
CA ASP A 204 27.73 17.91 -11.17
C ASP A 204 26.53 18.85 -11.03
N VAL A 205 25.41 18.30 -10.58
CA VAL A 205 24.15 19.02 -10.35
C VAL A 205 24.09 19.56 -8.94
N ASP A 206 24.46 18.72 -7.97
CA ASP A 206 24.50 19.07 -6.56
C ASP A 206 25.55 18.22 -5.84
N THR A 207 26.11 18.76 -4.76
CA THR A 207 27.10 18.10 -3.92
C THR A 207 26.71 18.23 -2.46
N VAL A 208 26.67 17.10 -1.78
CA VAL A 208 26.27 16.97 -0.38
C VAL A 208 27.36 16.26 0.40
N THR A 209 27.96 16.97 1.34
CA THR A 209 28.96 16.41 2.25
C THR A 209 28.29 15.72 3.43
N PHE A 210 28.77 14.55 3.80
CA PHE A 210 28.35 13.78 4.97
C PHE A 210 29.41 13.84 6.06
N THR A 211 28.96 13.98 7.31
CA THR A 211 29.85 14.07 8.48
C THR A 211 29.96 12.77 9.25
N GLY A 212 29.18 11.74 8.90
CA GLY A 212 29.14 10.44 9.58
C GLY A 212 28.33 10.47 10.87
N SER A 213 27.57 11.54 11.10
CA SER A 213 26.70 11.71 12.28
C SER A 213 25.21 11.70 11.92
N GLU A 214 24.89 11.50 10.65
CA GLU A 214 23.54 11.42 10.14
C GLU A 214 22.82 10.18 10.68
N THR A 215 21.70 10.38 11.38
CA THR A 215 20.84 9.30 11.90
C THR A 215 19.61 9.03 11.03
N GLU A 216 19.36 9.91 10.06
CA GLU A 216 18.26 9.81 9.10
C GLU A 216 18.81 9.93 7.67
N PRO A 217 18.10 9.39 6.66
CA PRO A 217 18.49 9.50 5.27
C PRO A 217 18.56 10.96 4.84
N LYS A 218 19.63 11.35 4.15
CA LYS A 218 19.82 12.75 3.76
C LYS A 218 19.05 13.05 2.48
N PRO A 219 18.06 13.96 2.50
CA PRO A 219 17.31 14.33 1.31
C PRO A 219 18.11 15.32 0.44
N ILE A 220 18.00 15.16 -0.87
CA ILE A 220 18.58 16.03 -1.90
C ILE A 220 17.46 16.36 -2.87
N ASN A 221 17.21 17.64 -3.10
CA ASN A 221 16.21 18.11 -4.06
C ASN A 221 16.91 18.98 -5.10
N PHE A 222 16.74 18.65 -6.38
CA PHE A 222 17.37 19.39 -7.46
C PHE A 222 16.45 19.48 -8.68
N ASN A 223 16.58 20.57 -9.44
CA ASN A 223 15.76 20.81 -10.62
C ASN A 223 16.59 20.65 -11.90
N GLY A 224 16.02 20.03 -12.92
CA GLY A 224 16.60 19.98 -14.26
C GLY A 224 15.99 18.90 -15.15
N VAL A 225 15.97 19.17 -16.45
CA VAL A 225 15.54 18.21 -17.47
C VAL A 225 16.78 17.44 -17.92
N PHE A 226 16.97 16.24 -17.38
CA PHE A 226 18.07 15.34 -17.73
C PHE A 226 17.56 14.14 -18.50
N ASN A 227 18.39 13.58 -19.38
CA ASN A 227 18.09 12.29 -20.00
C ASN A 227 18.46 11.14 -19.04
N TYR A 228 19.60 11.28 -18.36
CA TYR A 228 20.07 10.30 -17.40
C TYR A 228 20.68 10.96 -16.17
N LEU A 229 20.59 10.25 -15.04
CA LEU A 229 21.21 10.58 -13.77
C LEU A 229 22.16 9.46 -13.35
N ARG A 230 23.18 9.82 -12.59
CA ARG A 230 23.98 8.88 -11.79
C ARG A 230 24.45 9.57 -10.53
N PHE A 231 24.90 8.77 -9.57
CA PHE A 231 25.46 9.25 -8.34
C PHE A 231 26.95 8.92 -8.28
N LYS A 232 27.72 9.84 -7.73
CA LYS A 232 29.14 9.65 -7.45
C LYS A 232 29.37 9.95 -5.97
N TYR A 233 30.26 9.22 -5.32
CA TYR A 233 30.74 9.66 -4.01
C TYR A 233 32.23 9.38 -3.85
N SER A 234 32.87 10.19 -2.99
CA SER A 234 34.23 9.96 -2.52
C SER A 234 34.19 9.75 -1.02
N LYS A 235 34.71 8.63 -0.53
CA LYS A 235 34.65 8.25 0.88
C LYS A 235 35.96 8.56 1.60
N THR A 236 35.84 9.08 2.81
CA THR A 236 36.89 9.06 3.83
C THR A 236 36.70 7.84 4.73
N SER A 237 35.45 7.52 5.08
CA SER A 237 35.06 6.32 5.84
C SER A 237 33.59 5.96 5.61
N GLY A 238 33.19 4.77 6.09
CA GLY A 238 31.81 4.29 6.04
C GLY A 238 31.33 3.84 4.65
N THR A 239 30.02 3.66 4.51
CA THR A 239 29.38 3.16 3.29
C THR A 239 28.13 3.95 2.93
N ILE A 240 27.90 4.12 1.63
CA ILE A 240 26.57 4.42 1.10
C ILE A 240 25.88 3.08 0.82
N ASP A 241 24.72 2.87 1.46
CA ASP A 241 24.04 1.58 1.43
C ASP A 241 23.00 1.54 0.30
N LYS A 242 22.29 2.65 0.09
CA LYS A 242 21.35 2.83 -1.02
C LYS A 242 20.98 4.28 -1.24
N VAL A 243 20.46 4.58 -2.42
CA VAL A 243 19.86 5.88 -2.75
C VAL A 243 18.48 5.64 -3.36
N LEU A 244 17.45 6.28 -2.82
CA LEU A 244 16.12 6.28 -3.40
C LEU A 244 15.93 7.55 -4.20
N VAL A 245 15.69 7.45 -5.50
CA VAL A 245 15.46 8.61 -6.38
C VAL A 245 14.07 8.57 -6.99
N ARG A 246 13.42 9.72 -7.07
CA ARG A 246 12.12 9.90 -7.72
C ARG A 246 12.11 11.22 -8.49
N ASN A 247 11.47 11.17 -9.66
CA ASN A 247 11.15 12.31 -10.53
C ASN A 247 9.66 12.62 -10.50
#